data_AF-A0A7W0TT99-F1
#
_entry.id   AF-A0A7W0TT99-F1
#
_cell.length_a   1.000
_cell.length_b   1.000
_cell.length_c   1.000
_cell.angle_alpha   90.00
_cell.angle_beta   90.00
_cell.angle_gamma   90.00
#
_symmetry.space_group_name_H-M   'P 1'
#
loop_
_entity.id
_entity.type
_entity.pdbx_description
1 polymer ?
#
loop_
_entity_poly.entity_id
_entity_poly.type
_entity_poly.pdbx_seq_one_letter_code
_entity_poly.pdbx_strand_id
1 'polypeptide(L)'
;MTDRVRSPLLPGGDLVAAVLDRAVMGLADRGLASNLVGDRWADVSADYAAGWAGQERPVPDGGGPLLVERIERLDATPAIAALASRRGLQNPDLLLIGRRDGLATVQAADAKFSVETARAKQVSPEVVLGLLGLRAELPLVFQGIAAAPTLVPGVFLSPDYPLTHLMLRRRHGIVRTTVHEAEVVLVPVMPSTFFAPLDGARVMAPLSGVDALPVSTDASLLAGLYYFRLARAAIGCWIDATKPLLLFDDKPTPDDARVVAAAEERATTAESAFGLLLRWNDDVQTVRNQRAAVDQVAGLPIHNRELRAEVERLSQAMGAPEPPSLNQVRRRLGAWWRGELRSQVGPLAPPVADLPAALSAVARVGRELEPRLPAELVRVVEDLVRSRSAAEGAMPERPPATNLVP
;
A
#
# COMPACT_ATOMS: atom_id res chain seq x y z
N MET A 1 -32.78 4.79 -0.78
CA MET A 1 -32.12 3.46 -0.90
C MET A 1 -32.47 2.83 -2.24
N THR A 2 -31.98 3.42 -3.32
CA THR A 2 -32.21 3.01 -4.72
C THR A 2 -31.01 2.27 -5.32
N ASP A 3 -30.03 1.84 -4.51
CA ASP A 3 -28.68 1.47 -5.01
C ASP A 3 -28.44 -0.02 -5.26
N ARG A 4 -29.48 -0.85 -5.29
CA ARG A 4 -29.33 -2.25 -5.72
C ARG A 4 -29.45 -2.36 -7.23
N VAL A 5 -28.40 -1.93 -7.92
CA VAL A 5 -28.23 -2.22 -9.35
C VAL A 5 -27.92 -3.71 -9.49
N ARG A 6 -28.83 -4.43 -10.14
CA ARG A 6 -28.71 -5.85 -10.46
C ARG A 6 -28.46 -6.00 -11.95
N SER A 7 -27.54 -6.90 -12.32
CA SER A 7 -27.24 -7.18 -13.71
C SER A 7 -26.53 -8.54 -13.82
N PRO A 8 -26.84 -9.37 -14.84
CA PRO A 8 -26.09 -10.59 -15.11
C PRO A 8 -24.64 -10.30 -15.57
N LEU A 9 -24.34 -9.06 -15.96
CA LEU A 9 -23.00 -8.62 -16.36
C LEU A 9 -22.04 -8.49 -15.17
N LEU A 10 -22.61 -8.37 -13.95
CA LEU A 10 -21.86 -8.20 -12.72
C LEU A 10 -21.57 -9.56 -12.07
N PRO A 11 -20.34 -9.80 -11.58
CA PRO A 11 -20.07 -10.99 -10.77
C PRO A 11 -20.94 -10.97 -9.52
N GLY A 12 -21.63 -12.09 -9.25
CA GLY A 12 -22.59 -12.21 -8.15
C GLY A 12 -23.95 -11.53 -8.39
N GLY A 13 -24.18 -10.94 -9.57
CA GLY A 13 -25.49 -10.47 -10.03
C GLY A 13 -25.92 -9.07 -9.55
N ASP A 14 -25.15 -8.42 -8.68
CA ASP A 14 -25.39 -7.04 -8.24
C ASP A 14 -24.09 -6.32 -7.87
N LEU A 15 -24.12 -4.98 -7.80
CA LEU A 15 -22.91 -4.18 -7.55
C LEU A 15 -22.26 -4.43 -6.19
N VAL A 16 -23.05 -4.77 -5.16
CA VAL A 16 -22.50 -5.05 -3.83
C VAL A 16 -21.72 -6.35 -3.87
N ALA A 17 -22.30 -7.40 -4.46
CA ALA A 17 -21.63 -8.68 -4.67
C ALA A 17 -20.39 -8.51 -5.56
N ALA A 18 -20.48 -7.71 -6.62
CA ALA A 18 -19.40 -7.51 -7.57
C ALA A 18 -18.21 -6.78 -6.97
N VAL A 19 -18.44 -5.77 -6.12
CA VAL A 19 -17.37 -5.11 -5.38
C VAL A 19 -16.70 -6.13 -4.46
N LEU A 20 -17.45 -6.94 -3.72
CA LEU A 20 -16.89 -7.91 -2.76
C LEU A 20 -16.37 -9.21 -3.41
N ASP A 21 -16.43 -9.33 -4.74
CA ASP A 21 -15.98 -10.52 -5.44
C ASP A 21 -14.46 -10.70 -5.30
N ARG A 22 -14.04 -11.91 -4.90
CA ARG A 22 -12.63 -12.20 -4.62
C ARG A 22 -11.75 -12.15 -5.86
N ALA A 23 -12.28 -12.50 -7.03
CA ALA A 23 -11.51 -12.42 -8.27
C ALA A 23 -11.34 -10.96 -8.69
N VAL A 24 -12.39 -10.15 -8.58
CA VAL A 24 -12.30 -8.69 -8.80
C VAL A 24 -11.24 -8.08 -7.87
N MET A 25 -11.32 -8.33 -6.56
CA MET A 25 -10.34 -7.81 -5.60
C MET A 25 -8.91 -8.29 -5.90
N GLY A 26 -8.74 -9.60 -6.11
CA GLY A 26 -7.43 -10.20 -6.36
C GLY A 26 -6.77 -9.74 -7.65
N LEU A 27 -7.55 -9.44 -8.70
CA LEU A 27 -7.03 -8.85 -9.93
C LEU A 27 -6.71 -7.36 -9.72
N ALA A 28 -7.60 -6.62 -9.06
CA ALA A 28 -7.45 -5.18 -8.82
C ALA A 28 -6.19 -4.86 -7.99
N ASP A 29 -5.89 -5.69 -6.98
CA ASP A 29 -4.73 -5.48 -6.09
C ASP A 29 -3.39 -5.75 -6.77
N ARG A 30 -3.34 -6.50 -7.88
CA ARG A 30 -2.14 -6.57 -8.73
C ARG A 30 -1.80 -5.20 -9.34
N GLY A 31 -2.84 -4.39 -9.56
CA GLY A 31 -2.73 -2.99 -9.93
C GLY A 31 -2.73 -2.03 -8.75
N LEU A 32 -2.54 -2.49 -7.51
CA LEU A 32 -2.48 -1.65 -6.29
C LEU A 32 -3.79 -0.89 -5.96
N ALA A 33 -4.95 -1.43 -6.36
CA ALA A 33 -6.23 -0.74 -6.13
C ALA A 33 -6.50 -0.42 -4.65
N SER A 34 -6.32 -1.37 -3.74
CA SER A 34 -6.58 -1.14 -2.32
C SER A 34 -5.65 -0.09 -1.71
N ASN A 35 -4.38 -0.02 -2.16
CA ASN A 35 -3.45 1.03 -1.73
C ASN A 35 -3.93 2.41 -2.20
N LEU A 36 -4.21 2.58 -3.49
CA LEU A 36 -4.63 3.87 -4.05
C LEU A 36 -5.93 4.38 -3.43
N VAL A 37 -6.91 3.50 -3.23
CA VAL A 37 -8.17 3.86 -2.55
C VAL A 37 -7.92 4.19 -1.08
N GLY A 38 -7.10 3.40 -0.39
CA GLY A 38 -6.77 3.61 1.01
C GLY A 38 -6.05 4.94 1.25
N ASP A 39 -4.99 5.21 0.50
CA ASP A 39 -4.18 6.44 0.59
C ASP A 39 -5.06 7.67 0.32
N ARG A 40 -5.86 7.64 -0.75
CA ARG A 40 -6.79 8.74 -1.06
C ARG A 40 -7.88 8.90 0.00
N TRP A 41 -8.36 7.81 0.58
CA TRP A 41 -9.33 7.86 1.66
C TRP A 41 -8.75 8.47 2.94
N ALA A 42 -7.49 8.20 3.25
CA ALA A 42 -6.77 8.82 4.37
C ALA A 42 -6.69 10.34 4.19
N ASP A 43 -6.34 10.81 2.98
CA ASP A 43 -6.34 12.25 2.65
C ASP A 43 -7.73 12.89 2.83
N VAL A 44 -8.77 12.32 2.22
CA VAL A 44 -10.14 12.84 2.32
C VAL A 44 -10.64 12.86 3.77
N SER A 45 -10.30 11.82 4.53
CA SER A 45 -10.65 11.71 5.94
C SER A 45 -9.93 12.76 6.79
N ALA A 46 -8.64 13.00 6.53
CA ALA A 46 -7.87 14.03 7.21
C ALA A 46 -8.40 15.43 6.90
N ASP A 47 -8.72 15.73 5.63
CA ASP A 47 -9.32 17.00 5.22
C ASP A 47 -10.68 17.23 5.87
N TYR A 48 -11.52 16.19 5.92
CA TYR A 48 -12.81 16.27 6.61
C TYR A 48 -12.65 16.49 8.11
N ALA A 49 -11.71 15.77 8.74
CA ALA A 49 -11.44 15.89 10.16
C ALA A 49 -10.86 17.26 10.50
N ALA A 50 -9.99 17.86 9.67
CA ALA A 50 -9.39 19.17 9.90
C ALA A 50 -10.43 20.27 10.18
N GLY A 51 -11.64 20.15 9.62
CA GLY A 51 -12.76 21.05 9.89
C GLY A 51 -13.36 20.93 11.30
N TRP A 52 -13.00 19.93 12.10
CA TRP A 52 -13.57 19.68 13.43
C TRP A 52 -12.94 20.52 14.54
N ALA A 53 -11.82 21.21 14.28
CA ALA A 53 -11.23 22.10 15.27
C ALA A 53 -12.24 23.17 15.73
N GLY A 54 -12.40 23.32 17.04
CA GLY A 54 -13.41 24.18 17.67
C GLY A 54 -14.81 23.57 17.77
N GLN A 55 -15.01 22.30 17.38
CA GLN A 55 -16.31 21.63 17.43
C GLN A 55 -16.36 20.55 18.51
N GLU A 56 -17.55 20.35 19.06
CA GLU A 56 -17.86 19.21 19.92
C GLU A 56 -18.15 17.96 19.08
N ARG A 57 -17.50 16.84 19.43
CA ARG A 57 -17.65 15.55 18.76
C ARG A 57 -18.07 14.46 19.75
N PRO A 58 -19.01 13.58 19.40
CA PRO A 58 -19.41 12.49 20.27
C PRO A 58 -18.27 11.49 20.47
N VAL A 59 -18.19 10.91 21.66
CA VAL A 59 -17.26 9.83 22.01
C VAL A 59 -18.04 8.52 22.14
N PRO A 60 -17.55 7.38 21.61
CA PRO A 60 -18.26 6.09 21.65
C PRO A 60 -18.20 5.39 23.02
N ASP A 61 -18.33 6.14 24.11
CA ASP A 61 -18.47 5.64 25.48
C ASP A 61 -19.76 6.13 26.18
N GLY A 62 -20.55 6.98 25.50
CA GLY A 62 -21.84 7.47 25.98
C GLY A 62 -21.76 8.61 27.01
N GLY A 63 -20.58 9.16 27.31
CA GLY A 63 -20.50 10.38 28.13
C GLY A 63 -20.45 11.67 27.29
N GLY A 64 -19.92 12.74 27.88
CA GLY A 64 -19.87 14.07 27.25
C GLY A 64 -19.03 14.13 25.97
N PRO A 65 -19.28 15.11 25.09
CA PRO A 65 -18.53 15.26 23.85
C PRO A 65 -17.08 15.69 24.10
N LEU A 66 -16.22 15.41 23.13
CA LEU A 66 -14.87 15.97 23.02
C LEU A 66 -14.96 17.30 22.25
N LEU A 67 -14.63 18.41 22.90
CA LEU A 67 -14.31 19.66 22.20
C LEU A 67 -12.93 19.52 21.57
N VAL A 68 -12.88 19.37 20.25
CA VAL A 68 -11.63 19.18 19.51
C VAL A 68 -10.91 20.52 19.42
N GLU A 69 -9.69 20.60 19.95
CA GLU A 69 -8.85 21.80 19.86
C GLU A 69 -7.92 21.73 18.65
N ARG A 70 -7.39 20.54 18.35
CA ARG A 70 -6.55 20.29 17.18
C ARG A 70 -6.56 18.83 16.75
N ILE A 71 -6.02 18.58 15.56
CA ILE A 71 -5.89 17.25 14.97
C ILE A 71 -4.47 17.07 14.46
N GLU A 72 -3.86 15.95 14.84
CA GLU A 72 -2.55 15.55 14.36
C GLU A 72 -2.69 14.43 13.34
N ARG A 73 -2.05 14.62 12.18
CA ARG A 73 -2.03 13.65 11.09
C ARG A 73 -0.78 12.78 11.19
N LEU A 74 -0.92 11.55 11.68
CA LEU A 74 0.21 10.65 11.96
C LEU A 74 0.74 9.97 10.69
N ASP A 75 -0.13 9.64 9.74
CA ASP A 75 0.21 9.02 8.45
C ASP A 75 1.01 9.95 7.53
N ALA A 76 0.85 11.27 7.67
CA ALA A 76 1.62 12.27 6.92
C ALA A 76 3.11 12.32 7.27
N THR A 77 3.52 11.70 8.38
CA THR A 77 4.93 11.66 8.80
C THR A 77 5.44 10.21 8.81
N PRO A 78 6.09 9.73 7.71
CA PRO A 78 6.54 8.35 7.60
C PRO A 78 7.44 7.87 8.76
N ALA A 79 8.17 8.79 9.39
CA ALA A 79 9.01 8.50 10.55
C ALA A 79 8.20 8.00 11.77
N ILE A 80 6.95 8.46 11.94
CA ILE A 80 6.06 8.02 13.03
C ILE A 80 5.69 6.56 12.81
N ALA A 81 5.19 6.22 11.62
CA ALA A 81 4.84 4.85 11.27
C ALA A 81 6.03 3.89 11.41
N ALA A 82 7.22 4.31 10.94
CA ALA A 82 8.45 3.53 11.09
C ALA A 82 8.84 3.32 12.56
N LEU A 83 8.71 4.35 13.41
CA LEU A 83 9.01 4.26 14.83
C LEU A 83 8.02 3.37 15.57
N ALA A 84 6.72 3.55 15.35
CA ALA A 84 5.66 2.72 15.93
C ALA A 84 5.85 1.24 15.54
N SER A 85 6.12 0.97 14.26
CA SER A 85 6.40 -0.37 13.75
C SER A 85 7.61 -1.03 14.43
N ARG A 86 8.73 -0.29 14.61
CA ARG A 86 9.91 -0.79 15.34
C ARG A 86 9.63 -1.17 16.79
N ARG A 87 8.57 -0.62 17.38
CA ARG A 87 8.14 -0.90 18.76
C ARG A 87 6.96 -1.88 18.83
N GLY A 88 6.52 -2.43 17.70
CA GLY A 88 5.35 -3.32 17.63
C GLY A 88 4.02 -2.62 17.94
N LEU A 89 3.98 -1.29 17.82
CA LEU A 89 2.79 -0.49 18.09
C LEU A 89 1.94 -0.33 16.83
N GLN A 90 0.64 -0.17 17.03
CA GLN A 90 -0.27 0.28 15.98
C GLN A 90 -0.13 1.79 15.78
N ASN A 91 -0.41 2.25 14.57
CA ASN A 91 -0.37 3.67 14.20
C ASN A 91 -1.71 4.02 13.53
N PRO A 92 -2.66 4.65 14.26
CA PRO A 92 -3.85 5.19 13.66
C PRO A 92 -3.48 6.36 12.75
N ASP A 93 -4.37 6.74 11.84
CA ASP A 93 -4.08 7.83 10.89
C ASP A 93 -4.08 9.20 11.59
N LEU A 94 -4.95 9.41 12.58
CA LEU A 94 -5.17 10.70 13.23
C LEU A 94 -5.20 10.61 14.76
N LEU A 95 -4.81 11.71 15.42
CA LEU A 95 -5.14 11.98 16.83
C LEU A 95 -5.98 13.24 16.93
N LEU A 96 -7.13 13.15 17.58
CA LEU A 96 -7.94 14.28 18.00
C LEU A 96 -7.51 14.66 19.42
N ILE A 97 -7.16 15.92 19.60
CA ILE A 97 -6.65 16.45 20.86
C ILE A 97 -7.56 17.60 21.27
N GLY A 98 -8.03 17.58 22.51
CA GLY A 98 -8.87 18.66 23.00
C GLY A 98 -9.29 18.45 24.44
N ARG A 99 -10.55 18.81 24.76
CA ARG A 99 -11.08 18.78 26.12
C ARG A 99 -12.42 18.08 26.22
N ARG A 100 -12.60 17.36 27.31
CA ARG A 100 -13.88 16.81 27.73
C ARG A 100 -14.02 17.04 29.22
N ASP A 101 -15.14 17.62 29.62
CA ASP A 101 -15.41 17.98 31.03
C ASP A 101 -14.26 18.81 31.66
N GLY A 102 -13.65 19.69 30.85
CA GLY A 102 -12.51 20.53 31.23
C GLY A 102 -11.12 19.86 31.21
N LEU A 103 -11.06 18.53 31.08
CA LEU A 103 -9.83 17.73 31.12
C LEU A 103 -9.22 17.54 29.73
N ALA A 104 -7.89 17.66 29.65
CA ALA A 104 -7.15 17.36 28.41
C ALA A 104 -7.40 15.91 28.00
N THR A 105 -7.89 15.71 26.78
CA THR A 105 -8.38 14.42 26.28
C THR A 105 -7.80 14.15 24.90
N VAL A 106 -7.45 12.88 24.64
CA VAL A 106 -6.96 12.40 23.35
C VAL A 106 -7.82 11.23 22.87
N GLN A 107 -8.20 11.29 21.59
CA GLN A 107 -8.96 10.24 20.91
C GLN A 107 -8.25 9.88 19.60
N ALA A 108 -8.10 8.60 19.30
CA ALA A 108 -7.60 8.16 18.00
C ALA A 108 -8.71 8.19 16.95
N ALA A 109 -8.34 8.48 15.70
CA ALA A 109 -9.19 8.20 14.55
C ALA A 109 -8.42 7.53 13.42
N ASP A 110 -9.09 6.65 12.68
CA ASP A 110 -8.47 5.85 11.63
C ASP A 110 -9.38 5.80 10.40
N ALA A 111 -8.81 6.03 9.23
CA ALA A 111 -9.52 6.10 7.97
C ALA A 111 -9.71 4.68 7.39
N LYS A 112 -10.98 4.30 7.19
CA LYS A 112 -11.34 3.00 6.63
C LYS A 112 -12.40 3.16 5.55
N PHE A 113 -11.99 2.97 4.29
CA PHE A 113 -12.93 3.01 3.15
C PHE A 113 -14.02 1.93 3.26
N SER A 114 -13.71 0.80 3.91
CA SER A 114 -14.67 -0.22 4.29
C SER A 114 -14.48 -0.64 5.75
N VAL A 115 -15.55 -0.53 6.54
CA VAL A 115 -15.61 -0.94 7.96
C VAL A 115 -15.38 -2.45 8.17
N GLU A 116 -15.43 -3.25 7.11
CA GLU A 116 -15.11 -4.69 7.17
C GLU A 116 -13.68 -4.96 7.66
N THR A 117 -12.75 -4.09 7.26
CA THR A 117 -11.33 -4.21 7.62
C THR A 117 -10.99 -3.51 8.93
N ALA A 118 -11.94 -2.74 9.48
CA ALA A 118 -11.77 -2.06 10.75
C ALA A 118 -11.72 -3.05 11.92
N ARG A 119 -10.83 -2.80 12.87
CA ARG A 119 -10.68 -3.56 14.10
C ARG A 119 -10.62 -2.57 15.26
N ALA A 120 -11.56 -2.66 16.21
CA ALA A 120 -11.67 -1.71 17.33
C ALA A 120 -10.33 -1.44 18.06
N LYS A 121 -9.48 -2.48 18.16
CA LYS A 121 -8.12 -2.36 18.71
C LYS A 121 -7.27 -1.25 18.05
N GLN A 122 -7.44 -0.97 16.75
CA GLN A 122 -6.65 0.03 16.01
C GLN A 122 -6.79 1.45 16.56
N VAL A 123 -7.94 1.76 17.16
CA VAL A 123 -8.28 3.09 17.68
C VAL A 123 -8.53 3.06 19.19
N SER A 124 -8.04 2.04 19.88
CA SER A 124 -8.29 1.88 21.30
C SER A 124 -7.43 2.82 22.16
N PRO A 125 -7.87 3.15 23.39
CA PRO A 125 -7.07 3.94 24.33
C PRO A 125 -5.66 3.38 24.57
N GLU A 126 -5.50 2.05 24.53
CA GLU A 126 -4.20 1.38 24.71
C GLU A 126 -3.23 1.70 23.57
N VAL A 127 -3.72 1.86 22.33
CA VAL A 127 -2.88 2.29 21.21
C VAL A 127 -2.38 3.70 21.43
N VAL A 128 -3.26 4.62 21.84
CA VAL A 128 -2.88 6.01 22.14
C VAL A 128 -1.89 6.06 23.29
N LEU A 129 -2.09 5.25 24.33
CA LEU A 129 -1.15 5.14 25.46
C LEU A 129 0.23 4.67 24.99
N GLY A 130 0.29 3.67 24.12
CA GLY A 130 1.54 3.18 23.53
C GLY A 130 2.27 4.27 22.74
N LEU A 131 1.53 5.05 21.94
CA LEU A 131 2.08 6.17 21.18
C LEU A 131 2.58 7.31 22.06
N LEU A 132 1.87 7.62 23.15
CA LEU A 132 2.33 8.60 24.16
C LEU A 132 3.66 8.20 24.80
N GLY A 133 3.96 6.90 24.87
CA GLY A 133 5.27 6.39 25.26
C GLY A 133 6.43 6.80 24.33
N LEU A 134 6.13 7.26 23.12
CA LEU A 134 7.10 7.76 22.13
C LEU A 134 7.27 9.28 22.17
N ARG A 135 6.77 9.95 23.21
CA ARG A 135 6.75 11.42 23.31
C ARG A 135 8.12 12.08 23.20
N ALA A 136 9.16 11.42 23.72
CA ALA A 136 10.52 11.95 23.64
C ALA A 136 11.05 11.95 22.20
N GLU A 137 10.65 10.97 21.39
CA GLU A 137 11.04 10.86 19.99
C GLU A 137 10.13 11.63 19.03
N LEU A 138 8.90 11.97 19.45
CA LEU A 138 7.89 12.68 18.63
C LEU A 138 7.40 13.98 19.31
N PRO A 139 8.29 14.92 19.67
CA PRO A 139 7.92 16.08 20.49
C PRO A 139 6.92 17.01 19.81
N LEU A 140 6.94 17.12 18.47
CA LEU A 140 6.03 17.97 17.72
C LEU A 140 4.57 17.45 17.77
N VAL A 141 4.38 16.15 17.57
CA VAL A 141 3.04 15.52 17.59
C VAL A 141 2.37 15.71 18.95
N PHE A 142 3.13 15.53 20.02
CA PHE A 142 2.62 15.56 21.39
C PHE A 142 2.79 16.92 22.08
N GLN A 143 3.17 17.98 21.35
CA GLN A 143 3.41 19.30 21.91
C GLN A 143 2.15 19.84 22.61
N GLY A 144 2.24 20.25 23.86
CA GLY A 144 1.08 20.80 24.59
C GLY A 144 0.01 19.78 25.01
N ILE A 145 0.23 18.48 24.79
CA ILE A 145 -0.59 17.45 25.42
C ILE A 145 -0.12 17.26 26.86
N ALA A 146 -1.05 17.22 27.81
CA ALA A 146 -0.76 16.96 29.23
C ALA A 146 0.09 15.68 29.41
N ALA A 147 0.85 15.58 30.51
CA ALA A 147 1.66 14.40 30.82
C ALA A 147 0.80 13.12 30.89
N ALA A 148 -0.39 13.22 31.48
CA ALA A 148 -1.37 12.16 31.58
C ALA A 148 -2.73 12.69 31.11
N PRO A 149 -3.00 12.73 29.79
CA PRO A 149 -4.31 13.11 29.28
C PRO A 149 -5.33 11.98 29.53
N THR A 150 -6.61 12.32 29.58
CA THR A 150 -7.67 11.32 29.51
C THR A 150 -7.67 10.69 28.12
N LEU A 151 -7.67 9.36 28.05
CA LEU A 151 -7.74 8.62 26.79
C LEU A 151 -9.14 8.05 26.64
N VAL A 152 -9.78 8.32 25.50
CA VAL A 152 -11.15 7.87 25.23
C VAL A 152 -11.19 6.93 24.02
N PRO A 153 -12.23 6.08 23.90
CA PRO A 153 -12.39 5.20 22.74
C PRO A 153 -12.37 5.98 21.42
N GLY A 154 -11.63 5.48 20.45
CA GLY A 154 -11.48 6.13 19.14
C GLY A 154 -12.62 5.85 18.16
N VAL A 155 -12.49 6.42 16.97
CA VAL A 155 -13.50 6.34 15.91
C VAL A 155 -12.88 5.98 14.56
N PHE A 156 -13.68 5.41 13.67
CA PHE A 156 -13.34 5.19 12.27
C PHE A 156 -14.00 6.22 11.37
N LEU A 157 -13.24 6.78 10.45
CA LEU A 157 -13.74 7.64 9.39
C LEU A 157 -14.04 6.75 8.17
N SER A 158 -15.31 6.58 7.82
CA SER A 158 -15.74 5.73 6.70
C SER A 158 -16.68 6.47 5.76
N PRO A 159 -16.71 6.14 4.46
CA PRO A 159 -17.57 6.84 3.53
C PRO A 159 -19.03 6.61 3.87
N ASP A 160 -19.84 7.65 3.70
CA ASP A 160 -21.29 7.53 3.74
C ASP A 160 -21.80 6.98 2.41
N TYR A 161 -21.89 5.66 2.30
CA TYR A 161 -22.34 4.98 1.08
C TYR A 161 -22.94 3.60 1.40
N PRO A 162 -23.68 2.98 0.46
CA PRO A 162 -24.44 1.77 0.71
C PRO A 162 -23.66 0.62 1.35
N LEU A 163 -22.37 0.45 1.01
CA LEU A 163 -21.58 -0.64 1.56
C LEU A 163 -21.35 -0.48 3.07
N THR A 164 -20.97 0.71 3.55
CA THR A 164 -20.79 0.98 4.99
C THR A 164 -22.06 0.64 5.78
N HIS A 165 -23.22 1.12 5.30
CA HIS A 165 -24.51 0.84 5.93
C HIS A 165 -24.86 -0.66 5.96
N LEU A 166 -24.59 -1.38 4.87
CA LEU A 166 -24.83 -2.83 4.81
C LEU A 166 -23.94 -3.62 5.77
N MET A 167 -22.68 -3.22 5.89
CA MET A 167 -21.70 -3.85 6.79
C MET A 167 -22.03 -3.58 8.26
N LEU A 168 -22.41 -2.36 8.62
CA LEU A 168 -22.81 -1.99 9.98
C LEU A 168 -24.07 -2.74 10.44
N ARG A 169 -25.00 -3.00 9.53
CA ARG A 169 -26.20 -3.83 9.80
C ARG A 169 -25.89 -5.33 9.94
N ARG A 170 -24.61 -5.75 9.87
CA ARG A 170 -24.11 -7.12 10.04
C ARG A 170 -24.75 -8.17 9.11
N ARG A 171 -25.21 -7.78 7.92
CA ARG A 171 -25.90 -8.68 6.97
C ARG A 171 -25.07 -9.10 5.75
N HIS A 172 -23.97 -8.42 5.47
CA HIS A 172 -23.15 -8.63 4.27
C HIS A 172 -21.67 -8.41 4.65
N GLY A 173 -20.74 -9.02 3.90
CA GLY A 173 -19.27 -8.95 4.11
C GLY A 173 -18.59 -10.31 3.99
N ILE A 174 -17.29 -10.33 3.68
CA ILE A 174 -16.41 -11.51 3.74
C ILE A 174 -16.09 -11.83 5.21
N VAL A 175 -15.94 -10.80 6.05
CA VAL A 175 -15.69 -10.91 7.49
C VAL A 175 -16.74 -10.15 8.29
N ARG A 176 -17.14 -10.70 9.45
CA ARG A 176 -18.06 -10.03 10.39
C ARG A 176 -17.41 -8.75 10.93
N THR A 177 -18.11 -7.62 10.85
CA THR A 177 -17.63 -6.36 11.43
C THR A 177 -17.47 -6.47 12.94
N THR A 178 -16.32 -6.04 13.44
CA THR A 178 -16.00 -6.00 14.88
C THR A 178 -16.26 -4.64 15.52
N VAL A 179 -16.67 -3.66 14.72
CA VAL A 179 -16.93 -2.28 15.15
C VAL A 179 -18.42 -2.03 15.30
N HIS A 180 -18.78 -1.17 16.25
CA HIS A 180 -20.12 -0.68 16.50
C HIS A 180 -20.41 0.59 15.68
N GLU A 181 -21.69 0.85 15.41
CA GLU A 181 -22.12 2.05 14.67
C GLU A 181 -21.68 3.35 15.35
N ALA A 182 -21.69 3.40 16.69
CA ALA A 182 -21.20 4.55 17.45
C ALA A 182 -19.69 4.82 17.26
N GLU A 183 -18.91 3.81 16.87
CA GLU A 183 -17.48 3.92 16.58
C GLU A 183 -17.21 4.40 15.14
N VAL A 184 -18.24 4.61 14.30
CA VAL A 184 -18.08 4.95 12.89
C VAL A 184 -18.67 6.32 12.60
N VAL A 185 -17.82 7.24 12.17
CA VAL A 185 -18.22 8.53 11.63
C VAL A 185 -18.37 8.40 10.12
N LEU A 186 -19.59 8.62 9.63
CA LEU A 186 -19.90 8.63 8.21
C LEU A 186 -19.45 9.96 7.59
N VAL A 187 -18.58 9.87 6.60
CA VAL A 187 -17.95 11.00 5.90
C VAL A 187 -18.59 11.12 4.51
N PRO A 188 -19.23 12.25 4.18
CA PRO A 188 -19.80 12.47 2.86
C PRO A 188 -18.68 12.56 1.82
N VAL A 189 -18.85 11.87 0.70
CA VAL A 189 -17.86 11.88 -0.39
C VAL A 189 -18.55 11.89 -1.75
N MET A 190 -18.10 12.77 -2.65
CA MET A 190 -18.58 12.82 -4.02
C MET A 190 -17.72 11.89 -4.90
N PRO A 191 -18.31 10.87 -5.56
CA PRO A 191 -17.55 9.87 -6.31
C PRO A 191 -16.65 10.47 -7.39
N SER A 192 -17.18 11.44 -8.16
CA SER A 192 -16.41 12.14 -9.20
C SER A 192 -15.13 12.78 -8.66
N THR A 193 -15.20 13.45 -7.51
CA THR A 193 -14.03 14.08 -6.87
C THR A 193 -13.09 13.10 -6.18
N PHE A 194 -13.61 11.94 -5.78
CA PHE A 194 -12.84 10.91 -5.10
C PHE A 194 -11.92 10.17 -6.08
N PHE A 195 -12.48 9.69 -7.20
CA PHE A 195 -11.76 8.88 -8.17
C PHE A 195 -10.98 9.71 -9.20
N ALA A 196 -11.42 10.92 -9.56
CA ALA A 196 -10.74 11.74 -10.58
C ALA A 196 -9.22 11.90 -10.42
N PRO A 197 -8.65 12.13 -9.22
CA PRO A 197 -7.20 12.29 -9.06
C PRO A 197 -6.43 10.96 -9.00
N LEU A 198 -7.11 9.81 -9.01
CA LEU A 198 -6.44 8.51 -8.89
C LEU A 198 -5.86 8.05 -10.23
N ASP A 199 -4.62 7.58 -10.19
CA ASP A 199 -3.96 6.96 -11.35
C ASP A 199 -4.81 5.82 -11.92
N GLY A 200 -5.07 5.84 -13.23
CA GLY A 200 -5.90 4.86 -13.91
C GLY A 200 -7.41 5.14 -13.89
N ALA A 201 -7.88 6.22 -13.25
CA ALA A 201 -9.31 6.57 -13.25
C ALA A 201 -9.88 6.73 -14.68
N ARG A 202 -9.06 7.17 -15.65
CA ARG A 202 -9.46 7.29 -17.05
C ARG A 202 -9.85 5.97 -17.71
N VAL A 203 -9.34 4.84 -17.20
CA VAL A 203 -9.66 3.48 -17.71
C VAL A 203 -11.07 3.05 -17.26
N MET A 204 -11.67 3.70 -16.26
CA MET A 204 -13.02 3.37 -15.80
C MET A 204 -14.07 3.61 -16.88
N ALA A 205 -13.93 4.67 -17.67
CA ALA A 205 -14.90 5.07 -18.69
C ALA A 205 -15.14 3.96 -19.74
N PRO A 206 -14.13 3.46 -20.48
CA PRO A 206 -14.36 2.40 -21.46
C PRO A 206 -14.94 1.12 -20.82
N LEU A 207 -14.53 0.78 -19.59
CA LEU A 207 -15.05 -0.40 -18.88
C LEU A 207 -16.52 -0.23 -18.49
N SER A 208 -16.90 0.91 -17.91
CA SER A 208 -18.30 1.21 -17.57
C SER A 208 -19.21 1.29 -18.78
N GLY A 209 -18.67 1.71 -19.93
CA GLY A 209 -19.36 1.73 -21.21
C GLY A 209 -19.72 0.34 -21.73
N VAL A 210 -18.91 -0.69 -21.44
CA VAL A 210 -19.21 -2.08 -21.82
C VAL A 210 -20.46 -2.59 -21.10
N ASP A 211 -20.53 -2.40 -19.78
CA ASP A 211 -21.68 -2.89 -19.02
C ASP A 211 -22.93 -2.03 -19.18
N ALA A 212 -22.76 -0.73 -19.48
CA ALA A 212 -23.82 0.26 -19.66
C ALA A 212 -24.92 0.21 -18.58
N LEU A 213 -24.53 0.02 -17.32
CA LEU A 213 -25.46 -0.10 -16.21
C LEU A 213 -26.25 1.20 -16.00
N PRO A 214 -27.48 1.15 -15.42
CA PRO A 214 -28.29 2.33 -15.13
C PRO A 214 -27.79 3.11 -13.89
N VAL A 215 -26.48 3.33 -13.81
CA VAL A 215 -25.79 4.06 -12.75
C VAL A 215 -24.47 4.61 -13.29
N SER A 216 -24.14 5.85 -12.92
CA SER A 216 -22.88 6.49 -13.31
C SER A 216 -21.82 6.33 -12.22
N THR A 217 -20.55 6.18 -12.62
CA THR A 217 -19.38 6.20 -11.73
C THR A 217 -19.23 7.54 -11.00
N ASP A 218 -19.73 8.62 -11.58
CA ASP A 218 -19.64 9.97 -11.00
C ASP A 218 -20.69 10.22 -9.91
N ALA A 219 -21.78 9.45 -9.95
CA ALA A 219 -22.92 9.60 -9.04
C ALA A 219 -22.97 8.51 -7.95
N SER A 220 -22.34 7.35 -8.16
CA SER A 220 -22.35 6.24 -7.20
C SER A 220 -20.94 5.83 -6.80
N LEU A 221 -20.63 5.97 -5.50
CA LEU A 221 -19.34 5.54 -4.96
C LEU A 221 -19.14 4.02 -5.12
N LEU A 222 -20.23 3.25 -5.09
CA LEU A 222 -20.19 1.80 -5.26
C LEU A 222 -19.84 1.42 -6.71
N ALA A 223 -20.48 2.07 -7.68
CA ALA A 223 -20.13 1.88 -9.10
C ALA A 223 -18.71 2.35 -9.39
N GLY A 224 -18.34 3.54 -8.87
CA GLY A 224 -16.98 4.06 -8.97
C GLY A 224 -15.94 3.10 -8.40
N LEU A 225 -16.16 2.52 -7.21
CA LEU A 225 -15.26 1.54 -6.62
C LEU A 225 -15.13 0.28 -7.47
N TYR A 226 -16.25 -0.25 -7.98
CA TYR A 226 -16.25 -1.42 -8.86
C TYR A 226 -15.43 -1.17 -10.13
N TYR A 227 -15.73 -0.11 -10.88
CA TYR A 227 -15.04 0.19 -12.12
C TYR A 227 -13.59 0.64 -11.89
N PHE A 228 -13.28 1.27 -10.76
CA PHE A 228 -11.90 1.56 -10.40
C PHE A 228 -11.10 0.27 -10.12
N ARG A 229 -11.69 -0.72 -9.45
CA ARG A 229 -11.07 -2.04 -9.28
C ARG A 229 -10.79 -2.70 -10.62
N LEU A 230 -11.75 -2.65 -11.55
CA LEU A 230 -11.53 -3.16 -12.91
C LEU A 230 -10.45 -2.36 -13.65
N ALA A 231 -10.44 -1.03 -13.57
CA ALA A 231 -9.40 -0.19 -14.16
C ALA A 231 -8.00 -0.58 -13.67
N ARG A 232 -7.83 -0.81 -12.36
CA ARG A 232 -6.54 -1.24 -11.79
C ARG A 232 -6.17 -2.67 -12.19
N ALA A 233 -7.15 -3.57 -12.32
CA ALA A 233 -6.91 -4.90 -12.86
C ALA A 233 -6.46 -4.87 -14.35
N ALA A 234 -7.05 -4.00 -15.17
CA ALA A 234 -6.62 -3.74 -16.54
C ALA A 234 -5.17 -3.22 -16.60
N ILE A 235 -4.82 -2.27 -15.73
CA ILE A 235 -3.44 -1.76 -15.60
C ILE A 235 -2.48 -2.89 -15.20
N GLY A 236 -2.86 -3.74 -14.25
CA GLY A 236 -2.07 -4.91 -13.86
C GLY A 236 -1.82 -5.86 -15.04
N CYS A 237 -2.86 -6.16 -15.83
CA CYS A 237 -2.72 -6.99 -17.03
C CYS A 237 -1.83 -6.32 -18.09
N TRP A 238 -1.99 -5.01 -18.32
CA TRP A 238 -1.14 -4.27 -19.25
C TRP A 238 0.34 -4.27 -18.82
N ILE A 239 0.61 -4.06 -17.53
CA ILE A 239 1.97 -4.14 -16.97
C ILE A 239 2.52 -5.55 -17.19
N ASP A 240 1.77 -6.60 -16.86
CA ASP A 240 2.21 -7.97 -17.07
C ASP A 240 2.55 -8.24 -18.54
N ALA A 241 1.75 -7.72 -19.47
CA ALA A 241 1.90 -7.88 -20.90
C ALA A 241 3.08 -7.12 -21.52
N THR A 242 3.50 -5.99 -20.93
CA THR A 242 4.44 -5.06 -21.58
C THR A 242 5.78 -4.95 -20.86
N LYS A 243 5.80 -5.25 -19.56
CA LYS A 243 7.01 -5.16 -18.73
C LYS A 243 8.08 -6.13 -19.26
N PRO A 244 9.30 -5.68 -19.58
CA PRO A 244 10.38 -6.57 -20.02
C PRO A 244 10.59 -7.74 -19.03
N LEU A 245 10.97 -8.92 -19.52
CA LEU A 245 11.18 -10.10 -18.67
C LEU A 245 12.45 -9.99 -17.81
N LEU A 246 13.51 -9.38 -18.35
CA LEU A 246 14.73 -9.03 -17.60
C LEU A 246 14.66 -7.58 -17.13
N LEU A 247 14.23 -7.38 -15.89
CA LEU A 247 14.16 -6.06 -15.28
C LEU A 247 15.44 -5.72 -14.54
N PHE A 248 15.79 -4.44 -14.63
CA PHE A 248 16.81 -3.80 -13.81
C PHE A 248 16.12 -2.60 -13.17
N ASP A 249 15.78 -2.67 -11.88
CA ASP A 249 15.14 -1.63 -11.01
C ASP A 249 14.01 -0.74 -11.60
N ASP A 250 13.58 -0.97 -12.84
CA ASP A 250 12.58 -0.22 -13.56
C ASP A 250 11.23 -0.59 -12.95
N LYS A 251 10.65 0.36 -12.23
CA LYS A 251 9.22 0.32 -11.93
C LYS A 251 8.51 0.76 -13.20
N PRO A 252 7.82 -0.12 -13.92
CA PRO A 252 7.07 0.30 -15.10
C PRO A 252 6.00 1.28 -14.64
N THR A 253 6.09 2.52 -15.11
CA THR A 253 5.01 3.49 -14.96
C THR A 253 3.96 3.14 -16.00
N PRO A 254 2.70 2.89 -15.60
CA PRO A 254 1.64 2.63 -16.56
C PRO A 254 1.45 3.85 -17.48
N ASP A 255 1.35 3.59 -18.78
CA ASP A 255 0.95 4.60 -19.76
C ASP A 255 -0.58 4.56 -19.86
N ASP A 256 -1.24 5.42 -19.09
CA ASP A 256 -2.71 5.47 -19.02
C ASP A 256 -3.37 5.57 -20.40
N ALA A 257 -2.77 6.31 -21.35
CA ALA A 257 -3.33 6.43 -22.70
C ALA A 257 -3.28 5.10 -23.45
N ARG A 258 -2.18 4.35 -23.32
CA ARG A 258 -2.06 3.01 -23.91
C ARG A 258 -2.96 1.99 -23.22
N VAL A 259 -3.15 2.09 -21.91
CA VAL A 259 -4.07 1.20 -21.19
C VAL A 259 -5.51 1.46 -21.61
N VAL A 260 -5.91 2.73 -21.74
CA VAL A 260 -7.24 3.12 -22.26
C VAL A 260 -7.44 2.55 -23.66
N ALA A 261 -6.50 2.78 -24.59
CA ALA A 261 -6.62 2.25 -25.95
C ALA A 261 -6.72 0.72 -25.99
N ALA A 262 -5.93 0.02 -25.17
CA ALA A 262 -5.98 -1.44 -25.07
C ALA A 262 -7.31 -1.95 -24.46
N ALA A 263 -7.90 -1.19 -23.53
CA ALA A 263 -9.20 -1.49 -22.94
C ALA A 263 -10.34 -1.23 -23.95
N GLU A 264 -10.29 -0.12 -24.71
CA GLU A 264 -11.24 0.20 -25.77
C GLU A 264 -11.24 -0.84 -26.89
N GLU A 265 -10.06 -1.25 -27.36
CA GLU A 265 -9.93 -2.31 -28.35
C GLU A 265 -10.60 -3.61 -27.89
N ARG A 266 -10.34 -4.01 -26.64
CA ARG A 266 -10.92 -5.24 -26.05
C ARG A 266 -12.41 -5.10 -25.74
N ALA A 267 -12.89 -3.89 -25.48
CA ALA A 267 -14.29 -3.59 -25.22
C ALA A 267 -15.18 -3.90 -26.43
N THR A 268 -14.65 -3.76 -27.66
CA THR A 268 -15.42 -3.98 -28.90
C THR A 268 -16.05 -5.37 -29.03
N THR A 269 -15.49 -6.38 -28.36
CA THR A 269 -15.95 -7.77 -28.42
C THR A 269 -16.36 -8.32 -27.05
N ALA A 270 -16.39 -7.47 -26.02
CA ALA A 270 -16.69 -7.89 -24.66
C ALA A 270 -18.19 -7.87 -24.34
N GLU A 271 -18.68 -8.95 -23.74
CA GLU A 271 -20.05 -9.03 -23.23
C GLU A 271 -20.21 -8.29 -21.88
N SER A 272 -19.15 -8.19 -21.08
CA SER A 272 -19.09 -7.42 -19.83
C SER A 272 -17.68 -6.94 -19.55
N ALA A 273 -17.55 -5.90 -18.73
CA ALA A 273 -16.27 -5.35 -18.29
C ALA A 273 -15.46 -6.37 -17.48
N PHE A 274 -16.13 -7.16 -16.62
CA PHE A 274 -15.46 -8.22 -15.88
C PHE A 274 -15.01 -9.36 -16.80
N GLY A 275 -15.85 -9.77 -17.76
CA GLY A 275 -15.48 -10.78 -18.76
C GLY A 275 -14.30 -10.35 -19.63
N LEU A 276 -14.22 -9.07 -19.98
CA LEU A 276 -13.05 -8.47 -20.63
C LEU A 276 -11.77 -8.72 -19.83
N LEU A 277 -11.80 -8.45 -18.52
CA LEU A 277 -10.62 -8.60 -17.67
C LEU A 277 -10.21 -10.05 -17.45
N LEU A 278 -11.17 -10.97 -17.38
CA LEU A 278 -10.85 -12.39 -17.29
C LEU A 278 -10.08 -12.86 -18.52
N ARG A 279 -10.57 -12.51 -19.73
CA ARG A 279 -9.85 -12.82 -20.98
C ARG A 279 -8.48 -12.16 -21.04
N TRP A 280 -8.39 -10.87 -20.69
CA TRP A 280 -7.08 -10.20 -20.68
C TRP A 280 -6.12 -10.83 -19.67
N ASN A 281 -6.59 -11.22 -18.49
CA ASN A 281 -5.79 -11.94 -17.52
C ASN A 281 -5.27 -13.28 -18.05
N ASP A 282 -6.08 -14.00 -18.83
CA ASP A 282 -5.71 -15.28 -19.44
C ASP A 282 -4.69 -15.08 -20.57
N ASP A 283 -4.88 -14.06 -21.42
CA ASP A 283 -3.93 -13.70 -22.48
C ASP A 283 -2.51 -13.48 -21.94
N VAL A 284 -2.41 -12.80 -20.78
CA VAL A 284 -1.11 -12.49 -20.17
C VAL A 284 -0.54 -13.63 -19.34
N GLN A 285 -1.27 -14.73 -19.15
CA GLN A 285 -0.78 -15.87 -18.37
C GLN A 285 0.44 -16.52 -19.03
N THR A 286 0.47 -16.57 -20.37
CA THR A 286 1.64 -17.04 -21.12
C THR A 286 2.86 -16.17 -20.81
N VAL A 287 2.71 -14.84 -20.79
CA VAL A 287 3.79 -13.91 -20.46
C VAL A 287 4.27 -14.10 -19.01
N ARG A 288 3.36 -14.33 -18.06
CA ARG A 288 3.74 -14.64 -16.67
C ARG A 288 4.56 -15.92 -16.57
N ASN A 289 4.19 -16.95 -17.32
CA ASN A 289 4.96 -18.20 -17.38
C ASN A 289 6.36 -17.97 -17.97
N GLN A 290 6.47 -17.18 -19.05
CA GLN A 290 7.77 -16.80 -19.62
C GLN A 290 8.62 -16.02 -18.60
N ARG A 291 8.02 -15.09 -17.86
CA ARG A 291 8.69 -14.33 -16.81
C ARG A 291 9.24 -15.24 -15.72
N ALA A 292 8.44 -16.19 -15.24
CA ALA A 292 8.88 -17.14 -14.23
C ALA A 292 10.08 -17.98 -14.72
N ALA A 293 10.06 -18.42 -15.99
CA ALA A 293 11.19 -19.14 -16.58
C ALA A 293 12.46 -18.28 -16.66
N VAL A 294 12.32 -17.01 -17.09
CA VAL A 294 13.45 -16.07 -17.12
C VAL A 294 13.98 -15.79 -15.71
N ASP A 295 13.12 -15.58 -14.73
CA ASP A 295 13.51 -15.33 -13.33
C ASP A 295 14.29 -16.50 -12.72
N GLN A 296 13.96 -17.75 -13.08
CA GLN A 296 14.69 -18.94 -12.65
C GLN A 296 16.13 -18.96 -13.19
N VAL A 297 16.31 -18.61 -14.47
CA VAL A 297 17.63 -18.62 -15.12
C VAL A 297 18.46 -17.37 -14.79
N ALA A 298 17.81 -16.23 -14.60
CA ALA A 298 18.43 -14.95 -14.25
C ALA A 298 18.65 -14.78 -12.73
N GLY A 299 18.41 -15.83 -11.94
CA GLY A 299 18.63 -15.83 -10.51
C GLY A 299 20.10 -15.59 -10.15
N LEU A 300 20.34 -14.89 -9.04
CA LEU A 300 21.69 -14.69 -8.52
C LEU A 300 22.28 -16.06 -8.09
N PRO A 301 23.43 -16.52 -8.64
CA PRO A 301 23.95 -17.86 -8.42
C PRO A 301 24.74 -17.96 -7.10
N ILE A 302 24.19 -17.42 -6.01
CA ILE A 302 24.73 -17.58 -4.66
C ILE A 302 23.62 -17.89 -3.67
N HIS A 303 23.80 -18.98 -2.93
CA HIS A 303 22.86 -19.42 -1.92
C HIS A 303 22.93 -18.52 -0.68
N ASN A 304 21.79 -18.33 0.01
CA ASN A 304 21.73 -17.46 1.19
C ASN A 304 22.72 -17.86 2.30
N ARG A 305 23.01 -19.16 2.45
CA ARG A 305 23.96 -19.65 3.45
C ARG A 305 25.39 -19.24 3.11
N GLU A 306 25.78 -19.38 1.85
CA GLU A 306 27.09 -19.01 1.34
C GLU A 306 27.28 -17.49 1.37
N LEU A 307 26.29 -16.74 0.87
CA LEU A 307 26.29 -15.28 0.92
C LEU A 307 26.46 -14.77 2.35
N ARG A 308 25.77 -15.37 3.33
CA ARG A 308 25.91 -14.99 4.74
C ARG A 308 27.33 -15.22 5.24
N ALA A 309 27.88 -16.41 5.04
CA ALA A 309 29.23 -16.75 5.48
C ALA A 309 30.28 -15.80 4.89
N GLU A 310 30.11 -15.45 3.61
CA GLU A 310 31.04 -14.55 2.93
C GLU A 310 30.91 -13.10 3.39
N VAL A 311 29.69 -12.61 3.60
CA VAL A 311 29.46 -11.26 4.19
C VAL A 311 30.07 -11.16 5.59
N GLU A 312 29.91 -12.18 6.43
CA GLU A 312 30.50 -12.23 7.77
C GLU A 312 32.04 -12.21 7.69
N ARG A 313 32.62 -13.07 6.85
CA ARG A 313 34.08 -13.15 6.63
C ARG A 313 34.65 -11.82 6.14
N LEU A 314 34.01 -11.17 5.17
CA LEU A 314 34.44 -9.87 4.63
C LEU A 314 34.32 -8.76 5.67
N SER A 315 33.24 -8.73 6.44
CA SER A 315 33.03 -7.72 7.49
C SER A 315 34.09 -7.84 8.59
N GLN A 316 34.42 -9.08 9.00
CA GLN A 316 35.50 -9.34 9.96
C GLN A 316 36.86 -8.91 9.41
N ALA A 317 37.17 -9.22 8.15
CA ALA A 317 38.41 -8.82 7.51
C ALA A 317 38.56 -7.28 7.42
N MET A 318 37.46 -6.56 7.35
CA MET A 318 37.41 -5.08 7.36
C MET A 318 37.41 -4.47 8.76
N GLY A 319 37.37 -5.28 9.83
CA GLY A 319 37.26 -4.80 11.20
C GLY A 319 35.91 -4.13 11.50
N ALA A 320 34.88 -4.41 10.71
CA ALA A 320 33.54 -3.88 10.97
C ALA A 320 32.95 -4.56 12.21
N PRO A 321 32.42 -3.80 13.19
CA PRO A 321 31.89 -4.36 14.42
C PRO A 321 30.68 -5.27 14.20
N GLU A 322 29.92 -5.00 13.13
CA GLU A 322 28.77 -5.80 12.72
C GLU A 322 28.68 -5.90 11.19
N PRO A 323 28.29 -7.06 10.64
CA PRO A 323 28.09 -7.21 9.21
C PRO A 323 26.87 -6.41 8.71
N PRO A 324 26.86 -5.98 7.44
CA PRO A 324 25.67 -5.37 6.84
C PRO A 324 24.52 -6.37 6.74
N SER A 325 23.29 -5.85 6.64
CA SER A 325 22.10 -6.69 6.49
C SER A 325 22.18 -7.54 5.22
N LEU A 326 22.01 -8.86 5.38
CA LEU A 326 22.00 -9.81 4.26
C LEU A 326 21.00 -9.42 3.16
N ASN A 327 19.84 -8.86 3.54
CA ASN A 327 18.83 -8.39 2.58
C ASN A 327 19.32 -7.19 1.76
N GLN A 328 20.08 -6.28 2.37
CA GLN A 328 20.66 -5.13 1.67
C GLN A 328 21.73 -5.58 0.68
N VAL A 329 22.63 -6.47 1.11
CA VAL A 329 23.66 -7.06 0.25
C VAL A 329 23.02 -7.80 -0.92
N ARG A 330 22.10 -8.74 -0.66
CA ARG A 330 21.43 -9.53 -1.70
C ARG A 330 20.68 -8.66 -2.70
N ARG A 331 20.02 -7.59 -2.24
CA ARG A 331 19.33 -6.63 -3.12
C ARG A 331 20.32 -5.90 -4.04
N ARG A 332 21.40 -5.32 -3.49
CA ARG A 332 22.39 -4.59 -4.30
C ARG A 332 23.11 -5.50 -5.29
N LEU A 333 23.54 -6.68 -4.83
CA LEU A 333 24.22 -7.66 -5.66
C LEU A 333 23.30 -8.23 -6.75
N GLY A 334 22.02 -8.50 -6.40
CA GLY A 334 21.01 -8.93 -7.37
C GLY A 334 20.68 -7.86 -8.42
N ALA A 335 20.63 -6.59 -8.03
CA ALA A 335 20.44 -5.46 -8.95
C ALA A 335 21.61 -5.34 -9.94
N TRP A 336 22.86 -5.42 -9.45
CA TRP A 336 24.04 -5.49 -10.31
C TRP A 336 23.96 -6.68 -11.27
N TRP A 337 23.72 -7.89 -10.76
CA TRP A 337 23.66 -9.11 -11.57
C TRP A 337 22.64 -9.01 -12.71
N ARG A 338 21.43 -8.54 -12.39
CA ARG A 338 20.38 -8.33 -13.41
C ARG A 338 20.70 -7.20 -14.37
N GLY A 339 21.35 -6.13 -13.90
CA GLY A 339 21.85 -5.05 -14.74
C GLY A 339 22.85 -5.54 -15.77
N GLU A 340 23.83 -6.34 -15.35
CA GLU A 340 24.83 -6.94 -16.24
C GLU A 340 24.20 -7.92 -17.22
N LEU A 341 23.33 -8.82 -16.76
CA LEU A 341 22.57 -9.73 -17.64
C LEU A 341 21.82 -8.95 -18.71
N ARG A 342 21.07 -7.91 -18.33
CA ARG A 342 20.32 -7.07 -19.27
C ARG A 342 21.24 -6.29 -20.21
N SER A 343 22.39 -5.81 -19.75
CA SER A 343 23.33 -5.04 -20.58
C SER A 343 23.90 -5.87 -21.74
N GLN A 344 24.06 -7.18 -21.54
CA GLN A 344 24.64 -8.08 -22.54
C GLN A 344 23.59 -8.83 -23.37
N VAL A 345 22.47 -9.23 -22.76
CA VAL A 345 21.37 -9.91 -23.47
C VAL A 345 20.45 -8.92 -24.18
N GLY A 346 20.35 -7.69 -23.68
CA GLY A 346 19.33 -6.72 -24.07
C GLY A 346 18.00 -6.93 -23.33
N PRO A 347 17.01 -6.03 -23.55
CA PRO A 347 15.68 -6.18 -22.99
C PRO A 347 14.94 -7.35 -23.66
N LEU A 348 14.33 -8.21 -22.86
CA LEU A 348 13.44 -9.27 -23.35
C LEU A 348 12.00 -8.76 -23.35
N ALA A 349 11.56 -8.21 -24.48
CA ALA A 349 10.18 -7.73 -24.65
C ALA A 349 9.21 -8.93 -24.75
N PRO A 350 8.17 -8.98 -23.90
CA PRO A 350 7.14 -10.01 -24.01
C PRO A 350 6.14 -9.74 -25.15
N PRO A 351 5.48 -10.78 -25.70
CA PRO A 351 5.86 -12.19 -25.55
C PRO A 351 7.16 -12.50 -26.30
N VAL A 352 8.01 -13.33 -25.72
CA VAL A 352 9.24 -13.79 -26.39
C VAL A 352 8.90 -14.94 -27.33
N ALA A 353 9.16 -14.75 -28.63
CA ALA A 353 8.82 -15.74 -29.67
C ALA A 353 9.63 -17.04 -29.52
N ASP A 354 10.93 -16.94 -29.26
CA ASP A 354 11.81 -18.09 -29.00
C ASP A 354 12.33 -18.05 -27.56
N LEU A 355 11.49 -18.47 -26.63
CA LEU A 355 11.83 -18.51 -25.20
C LEU A 355 13.06 -19.42 -24.93
N PRO A 356 13.17 -20.65 -25.49
CA PRO A 356 14.34 -21.50 -25.26
C PRO A 356 15.67 -20.85 -25.66
N ALA A 357 15.73 -20.16 -26.81
CA ALA A 357 16.93 -19.43 -27.22
C ALA A 357 17.25 -18.28 -26.26
N ALA A 358 16.24 -17.50 -25.86
CA ALA A 358 16.41 -16.41 -24.90
C ALA A 358 16.93 -16.91 -23.54
N LEU A 359 16.37 -18.00 -23.00
CA LEU A 359 16.83 -18.61 -21.75
C LEU A 359 18.28 -19.13 -21.87
N SER A 360 18.62 -19.73 -23.01
CA SER A 360 19.98 -20.21 -23.27
C SER A 360 20.99 -19.05 -23.32
N ALA A 361 20.60 -17.92 -23.92
CA ALA A 361 21.40 -16.70 -23.94
C ALA A 361 21.61 -16.13 -22.53
N VAL A 362 20.55 -16.03 -21.73
CA VAL A 362 20.62 -15.58 -20.32
C VAL A 362 21.54 -16.49 -19.51
N ALA A 363 21.39 -17.81 -19.63
CA ALA A 363 22.21 -18.78 -18.91
C ALA A 363 23.69 -18.70 -19.31
N ARG A 364 23.97 -18.50 -20.60
CA ARG A 364 25.34 -18.33 -21.11
C ARG A 364 25.99 -17.08 -20.52
N VAL A 365 25.33 -15.92 -20.61
CA VAL A 365 25.83 -14.67 -20.03
C VAL A 365 25.99 -14.79 -18.50
N GLY A 366 25.06 -15.47 -17.83
CA GLY A 366 25.17 -15.76 -16.40
C GLY A 366 26.47 -16.51 -16.06
N ARG A 367 26.79 -17.58 -16.79
CA ARG A 367 28.06 -18.32 -16.60
C ARG A 367 29.30 -17.47 -16.88
N GLU A 368 29.23 -16.56 -17.84
CA GLU A 368 30.32 -15.62 -18.15
C GLU A 368 30.51 -14.55 -17.06
N LEU A 369 29.42 -14.18 -16.37
CA LEU A 369 29.42 -13.19 -15.28
C LEU A 369 29.82 -13.78 -13.92
N GLU A 370 29.53 -15.06 -13.68
CA GLU A 370 29.73 -15.73 -12.39
C GLU A 370 31.15 -15.54 -11.80
N PRO A 371 32.25 -15.62 -12.57
CA PRO A 371 33.60 -15.36 -12.04
C PRO A 371 33.82 -13.95 -11.47
N ARG A 372 32.99 -12.96 -11.85
CA ARG A 372 33.05 -11.58 -11.35
C ARG A 372 32.31 -11.39 -10.02
N LEU A 373 31.45 -12.35 -9.64
CA LEU A 373 30.56 -12.24 -8.49
C LEU A 373 31.30 -12.04 -7.15
N PRO A 374 32.42 -12.73 -6.85
CA PRO A 374 33.15 -12.53 -5.60
C PRO A 374 33.68 -11.10 -5.45
N ALA A 375 34.24 -10.52 -6.53
CA ALA A 375 34.77 -9.17 -6.52
C ALA A 375 33.67 -8.13 -6.30
N GLU A 376 32.51 -8.33 -6.92
CA GLU A 376 31.36 -7.44 -6.73
C GLU A 376 30.77 -7.55 -5.31
N LEU A 377 30.72 -8.77 -4.74
CA LEU A 377 30.28 -8.96 -3.37
C LEU A 377 31.17 -8.18 -2.38
N VAL A 378 32.49 -8.22 -2.57
CA VAL A 378 33.45 -7.40 -1.80
C VAL A 378 33.07 -5.93 -1.90
N ARG A 379 32.93 -5.41 -3.13
CA ARG A 379 32.58 -4.00 -3.37
C ARG A 379 31.28 -3.59 -2.68
N VAL A 380 30.23 -4.41 -2.79
CA VAL A 380 28.93 -4.13 -2.18
C VAL A 380 29.01 -4.09 -0.65
N VAL A 381 29.75 -5.02 -0.03
CA VAL A 381 29.94 -5.06 1.42
C VAL A 381 30.75 -3.84 1.90
N GLU A 382 31.85 -3.51 1.22
CA GLU A 382 32.65 -2.31 1.51
C GLU A 382 31.82 -1.03 1.50
N ASP A 383 31.03 -0.85 0.43
CA ASP A 383 30.19 0.33 0.26
C ASP A 383 29.14 0.44 1.38
N LEU A 384 28.57 -0.69 1.82
CA LEU A 384 27.58 -0.70 2.91
C LEU A 384 28.22 -0.41 4.27
N VAL A 385 29.38 -0.99 4.57
CA VAL A 385 30.12 -0.73 5.81
C VAL A 385 30.52 0.75 5.87
N ARG A 386 31.10 1.29 4.78
CA ARG A 386 31.50 2.70 4.70
C ARG A 386 30.32 3.65 4.87
N SER A 387 29.19 3.35 4.23
CA SER A 387 27.95 4.16 4.35
C SER A 387 27.44 4.20 5.79
N ARG A 388 27.56 3.09 6.53
CA ARG A 388 27.17 3.02 7.94
C ARG A 388 28.09 3.84 8.82
N SER A 389 29.41 3.69 8.68
CA SER A 389 30.39 4.46 9.47
C SER A 389 30.26 5.97 9.23
N ALA A 390 29.97 6.39 7.99
CA ALA A 390 29.70 7.79 7.67
C ALA A 390 28.42 8.32 8.35
N ALA A 391 27.36 7.50 8.42
CA ALA A 391 26.12 7.87 9.11
C ALA A 391 26.29 7.94 10.64
N GLU A 392 27.09 7.03 11.22
CA GLU A 392 27.40 7.02 12.66
C GLU A 392 28.30 8.19 13.06
N GLY A 393 29.28 8.58 12.22
CA GLY A 393 30.14 9.74 12.46
C GLY A 393 29.47 11.10 12.22
N ALA A 394 28.37 11.15 11.47
CA ALA A 394 27.59 12.35 11.20
C ALA A 394 26.48 12.61 12.23
N MET A 395 26.22 11.67 13.16
CA MET A 395 25.33 11.94 14.29
C MET A 395 26.06 12.85 15.29
N PRO A 396 25.59 14.09 15.56
CA PRO A 396 26.21 14.95 16.55
C PRO A 396 26.22 14.21 17.89
N GLU A 397 27.37 14.25 18.59
CA GLU A 397 27.50 13.70 19.93
C GLU A 397 26.31 14.17 20.76
N ARG A 398 25.48 13.22 21.22
CA ARG A 398 24.47 13.52 22.23
C ARG A 398 25.23 14.17 23.39
N PRO A 399 24.89 15.41 23.80
CA PRO A 399 25.55 16.01 24.95
C PRO A 399 25.41 15.04 26.12
N PRO A 400 26.48 14.84 26.91
CA PRO A 400 26.46 13.91 28.03
C PRO A 400 25.26 14.25 28.91
N ALA A 401 24.48 13.23 29.25
CA ALA A 401 23.35 13.37 30.16
C ALA A 401 23.86 14.00 31.45
N THR A 402 23.59 15.29 31.65
CA THR A 402 23.79 15.95 32.93
C THR A 402 22.86 15.25 33.90
N ASN A 403 23.45 14.37 34.72
CA ASN A 403 22.83 13.86 35.93
C ASN A 403 22.53 15.05 36.83
N LEU A 404 21.31 15.57 36.74
CA LEU A 404 20.73 16.38 37.80
C LEU A 404 20.45 15.43 38.97
N VAL A 405 21.39 15.40 39.91
CA VAL A 405 21.20 14.89 41.27
C VAL A 405 20.29 15.91 42.00
N PRO A 406 19.34 15.44 42.82
CA PRO A 406 18.06 16.10 43.18
C PRO A 406 18.10 17.56 43.64
#